data_AF-A0A314U8A2-F1
#
_entry.id   AF-A0A314U8A2-F1
#
_cell.length_a   1.000
_cell.length_b   1.000
_cell.length_c   1.000
_cell.angle_alpha   90.00
_cell.angle_beta   90.00
_cell.angle_gamma   90.00
#
_symmetry.space_group_name_H-M   'P 1'
#
loop_
_entity.id
_entity.type
_entity.pdbx_description
1 polymer ?
#
loop_
_entity_poly.entity_id
_entity_poly.type
_entity_poly.pdbx_seq_one_letter_code
_entity_poly.pdbx_strand_id
1 'polypeptide(L)'
;MYPHCFLTLILMITLLIPLATASATTNRYPGAWMPVNTSDPVVVEKGKWAVLEYNKKVTNKLVFQRVVSGETIYISGIFYGLVVAAKKESLPNPPENYHAGVWAKFFEPLKLRTFYKGN
;
A
#
# COMPACT_ATOMS: atom_id res chain seq x y z
N MET A 1 -33.65 -22.78 46.87
CA MET A 1 -33.72 -23.40 45.52
C MET A 1 -33.85 -22.25 44.52
N TYR A 2 -32.92 -21.78 43.69
CA TYR A 2 -31.56 -22.14 43.30
C TYR A 2 -30.85 -20.82 42.86
N PRO A 3 -30.31 -20.00 43.79
CA PRO A 3 -29.59 -18.77 43.42
C PRO A 3 -28.30 -19.08 42.65
N HIS A 4 -27.75 -20.29 42.85
CA HIS A 4 -26.58 -20.80 42.17
C HIS A 4 -26.84 -21.14 40.70
N CYS A 5 -28.05 -21.58 40.31
CA CYS A 5 -28.37 -21.85 38.90
C CYS A 5 -28.39 -20.57 38.06
N PHE A 6 -28.83 -19.46 38.65
CA PHE A 6 -28.88 -18.16 37.96
C PHE A 6 -27.47 -17.61 37.72
N LEU A 7 -26.58 -17.74 38.70
CA LEU A 7 -25.17 -17.37 38.60
C LEU A 7 -24.38 -18.24 37.60
N THR A 8 -24.63 -19.56 37.56
CA THR A 8 -24.00 -20.44 36.57
C THR A 8 -24.47 -20.18 35.14
N LEU A 9 -25.73 -19.77 34.97
CA LEU A 9 -26.29 -19.45 33.66
C LEU A 9 -25.65 -18.16 33.10
N ILE A 10 -25.48 -17.13 33.93
CA ILE A 10 -24.81 -15.87 33.55
C ILE A 10 -23.35 -16.12 33.14
N LEU A 11 -22.63 -17.01 33.84
CA LEU A 11 -21.24 -17.34 33.53
C LEU A 11 -21.10 -18.08 32.18
N MET A 12 -22.05 -18.95 31.83
CA MET A 12 -22.08 -19.63 30.53
C MET A 12 -22.39 -18.68 29.36
N ILE A 13 -23.18 -17.62 29.60
CA ILE A 13 -23.53 -16.64 28.56
C ILE A 13 -22.32 -15.74 28.24
N THR A 14 -21.47 -15.44 29.21
CA THR A 14 -20.24 -14.64 28.99
C THR A 14 -19.14 -15.38 28.23
N LEU A 15 -19.16 -16.72 28.20
CA LEU A 15 -18.16 -17.54 27.49
C LEU A 15 -18.46 -17.68 25.99
N LEU A 16 -19.63 -17.22 25.53
CA LEU A 16 -20.12 -17.37 24.16
C LEU A 16 -20.03 -16.08 23.33
N ILE A 17 -19.18 -15.13 23.73
CA ILE A 17 -18.84 -13.99 22.87
C ILE A 17 -17.61 -14.40 22.05
N PRO A 18 -17.76 -14.90 20.80
CA PRO A 18 -16.62 -14.93 19.91
C PRO A 18 -16.17 -13.48 19.71
N LEU A 19 -14.96 -13.16 20.21
CA LEU A 19 -14.24 -11.99 19.77
C LEU A 19 -13.93 -12.22 18.28
N ALA A 20 -14.89 -11.87 17.42
CA ALA A 20 -14.70 -11.84 16.00
C ALA A 20 -13.72 -10.70 15.71
N THR A 21 -12.42 -10.99 15.83
CA THR A 21 -11.41 -10.20 15.15
C THR A 21 -11.74 -10.32 13.67
N ALA A 22 -12.41 -9.30 13.13
CA ALA A 22 -12.58 -9.13 11.70
C ALA A 22 -11.18 -9.04 11.10
N SER A 23 -10.63 -10.20 10.74
CA SER A 23 -9.53 -10.27 9.82
C SER A 23 -10.11 -9.75 8.52
N ALA A 24 -9.84 -8.48 8.19
CA ALA A 24 -10.19 -7.92 6.91
C ALA A 24 -9.38 -8.64 5.83
N THR A 25 -9.81 -9.85 5.48
CA THR A 25 -9.44 -10.49 4.22
C THR A 25 -10.04 -9.62 3.14
N THR A 26 -9.27 -8.63 2.70
CA THR A 26 -9.60 -7.84 1.52
C THR A 26 -9.60 -8.80 0.34
N ASN A 27 -10.78 -9.31 -0.04
CA ASN A 27 -10.92 -10.10 -1.26
C ASN A 27 -10.44 -9.23 -2.41
N ARG A 28 -9.29 -9.59 -3.00
CA ARG A 28 -8.68 -8.84 -4.09
C ARG A 28 -9.44 -9.12 -5.38
N TYR A 29 -10.50 -8.36 -5.63
CA TYR A 29 -11.31 -8.53 -6.82
C TYR A 29 -10.56 -7.97 -8.05
N PRO A 30 -10.40 -8.76 -9.13
CA PRO A 30 -9.86 -8.24 -10.38
C PRO A 30 -10.67 -7.02 -10.86
N GLY A 31 -9.97 -5.98 -11.33
CA GLY A 31 -10.61 -4.77 -11.88
C GLY A 31 -11.02 -3.69 -10.86
N ALA A 32 -10.88 -3.90 -9.55
CA ALA A 32 -11.09 -2.86 -8.55
C ALA A 32 -9.76 -2.25 -8.08
N TRP A 33 -9.75 -0.93 -7.86
CA TRP A 33 -8.65 -0.28 -7.13
C TRP A 33 -8.73 -0.63 -5.65
N MET A 34 -7.57 -0.95 -5.08
CA MET A 34 -7.44 -1.36 -3.69
C MET A 34 -6.30 -0.61 -3.01
N PRO A 35 -6.50 -0.10 -1.78
CA PRO A 35 -5.45 0.60 -1.07
C PRO A 35 -4.26 -0.34 -0.82
N VAL A 36 -3.05 0.22 -0.87
CA VAL A 36 -1.83 -0.52 -0.53
C VAL A 36 -1.43 -0.27 0.92
N ASN A 37 -0.77 -1.26 1.52
CA ASN A 37 0.03 -1.00 2.71
C ASN A 37 1.33 -0.32 2.27
N THR A 38 1.55 0.93 2.67
CA THR A 38 2.71 1.73 2.29
C THR A 38 4.03 1.23 2.89
N SER A 39 3.94 0.40 3.93
CA SER A 39 5.08 -0.27 4.56
C SER A 39 5.33 -1.68 4.02
N ASP A 40 4.50 -2.17 3.10
CA ASP A 40 4.73 -3.45 2.42
C ASP A 40 6.06 -3.37 1.64
N PRO A 41 7.03 -4.28 1.88
CA PRO A 41 8.31 -4.26 1.20
C PRO A 41 8.20 -4.26 -0.33
N VAL A 42 7.22 -4.96 -0.89
CA VAL A 42 6.99 -5.01 -2.34
C VAL A 42 6.53 -3.64 -2.85
N VAL A 43 5.63 -2.97 -2.13
CA VAL A 43 5.14 -1.63 -2.49
C VAL A 43 6.27 -0.60 -2.39
N VAL A 44 7.08 -0.67 -1.33
CA VAL A 44 8.27 0.17 -1.15
C VAL A 44 9.27 -0.04 -2.28
N GLU A 45 9.51 -1.28 -2.68
CA GLU A 45 10.40 -1.61 -3.80
C GLU A 45 9.88 -1.00 -5.12
N LYS A 46 8.58 -1.06 -5.40
CA LYS A 46 8.00 -0.44 -6.60
C LYS A 46 8.12 1.09 -6.57
N GLY A 47 7.96 1.70 -5.40
CA GLY A 47 8.22 3.13 -5.21
C GLY A 47 9.68 3.53 -5.46
N LYS A 48 10.63 2.77 -4.90
CA LYS A 48 12.08 2.96 -5.15
C LYS A 48 12.42 2.81 -6.63
N TRP A 49 11.91 1.75 -7.25
CA TRP A 49 12.12 1.47 -8.67
C TRP A 49 11.59 2.60 -9.55
N ALA A 50 10.43 3.16 -9.24
CA ALA A 50 9.85 4.27 -10.02
C ALA A 50 10.76 5.50 -10.03
N VAL A 51 11.33 5.87 -8.87
CA VAL A 51 12.26 7.00 -8.75
C VAL A 51 13.55 6.72 -9.52
N LEU A 52 14.10 5.50 -9.41
CA LEU A 52 15.28 5.08 -10.16
C LEU A 52 15.05 5.14 -11.67
N GLU A 53 13.90 4.66 -12.13
CA GLU A 53 13.55 4.64 -13.55
C GLU A 53 13.33 6.06 -14.10
N TYR A 54 12.73 6.96 -13.32
CA TYR A 54 12.61 8.38 -13.67
C TYR A 54 13.98 9.06 -13.79
N ASN A 55 14.88 8.81 -12.85
CA ASN A 55 16.23 9.39 -12.81
C ASN A 55 17.10 9.03 -14.01
N LYS A 56 16.77 7.97 -14.78
CA LYS A 56 17.48 7.63 -16.03
C LYS A 56 17.28 8.69 -17.12
N LYS A 57 16.23 9.52 -17.03
CA LYS A 57 15.81 10.45 -18.07
C LYS A 57 15.98 11.93 -17.70
N VAL A 58 16.44 12.22 -16.48
CA VAL A 58 16.56 13.60 -15.97
C VAL A 58 17.95 13.87 -15.40
N THR A 59 18.41 15.11 -15.54
CA THR A 59 19.69 15.56 -14.97
C THR A 59 19.58 15.75 -13.46
N ASN A 60 18.48 16.37 -13.00
CA ASN A 60 18.24 16.64 -11.59
C ASN A 60 17.58 15.43 -10.94
N LYS A 61 18.41 14.53 -10.40
CA LYS A 61 17.96 13.28 -9.80
C LYS A 61 17.22 13.48 -8.48
N LEU A 62 16.30 12.55 -8.24
CA LEU A 62 15.52 12.46 -7.01
C LEU A 62 16.01 11.29 -6.15
N VAL A 63 15.99 11.46 -4.84
CA VAL A 63 16.30 10.42 -3.86
C VAL A 63 15.00 10.01 -3.18
N PHE A 64 14.58 8.76 -3.41
CA PHE A 64 13.40 8.17 -2.80
C PHE A 64 13.48 8.26 -1.27
N GLN A 65 12.39 8.65 -0.62
CA GLN A 65 12.26 8.70 0.84
C GLN A 65 11.30 7.62 1.34
N ARG A 66 10.05 7.62 0.86
CA ARG A 66 9.02 6.66 1.26
C ARG A 66 7.85 6.64 0.28
N VAL A 67 7.01 5.61 0.40
CA VAL A 67 5.66 5.63 -0.18
C VAL A 67 4.74 6.34 0.82
N VAL A 68 4.00 7.34 0.35
CA VAL A 68 3.08 8.15 1.16
C VAL A 68 1.69 7.54 1.17
N SER A 69 1.22 7.13 0.00
CA SER A 69 -0.06 6.46 -0.21
C SER A 69 -0.02 5.70 -1.53
N GLY A 70 -1.04 4.90 -1.80
CA GLY A 70 -1.19 4.29 -3.10
C GLY A 70 -2.32 3.30 -3.17
N GLU A 71 -2.56 2.86 -4.40
CA GLU A 71 -3.61 1.94 -4.76
C GLU A 71 -3.05 0.95 -5.79
N THR A 72 -3.64 -0.23 -5.84
CA THR A 72 -3.33 -1.27 -6.83
C THR A 72 -4.57 -1.76 -7.51
N ILE A 73 -4.42 -2.20 -8.74
CA ILE A 73 -5.47 -2.87 -9.51
C ILE A 73 -4.86 -4.05 -10.27
N TYR A 74 -5.58 -5.17 -10.30
CA TYR A 74 -5.19 -6.35 -11.07
C TYR A 74 -5.70 -6.25 -12.51
N ILE A 75 -4.79 -6.02 -13.45
CA ILE A 75 -5.04 -5.89 -14.90
C ILE A 75 -3.87 -6.49 -15.69
N SER A 76 -3.99 -7.76 -16.07
CA SER A 76 -2.91 -8.53 -16.75
C SER A 76 -1.56 -8.44 -16.02
N GLY A 77 -1.62 -8.52 -14.70
CA GLY A 77 -0.55 -8.22 -13.76
C GLY A 77 -1.07 -7.28 -12.67
N ILE A 78 -0.18 -6.52 -12.05
CA ILE A 78 -0.54 -5.52 -11.03
C ILE A 78 -0.09 -4.15 -11.52
N PHE A 79 -1.02 -3.20 -11.56
CA PHE A 79 -0.70 -1.79 -11.71
C PHE A 79 -0.70 -1.13 -10.34
N TYR A 80 0.38 -0.42 -10.01
CA TYR A 80 0.56 0.33 -8.78
C TYR A 80 0.45 1.82 -9.11
N GLY A 81 -0.57 2.49 -8.57
CA GLY A 81 -0.67 3.95 -8.54
C GLY A 81 -0.18 4.43 -7.18
N LEU A 82 1.06 4.93 -7.10
CA LEU A 82 1.71 5.31 -5.85
C LEU A 82 1.91 6.82 -5.77
N VAL A 83 1.83 7.36 -4.56
CA VAL A 83 2.40 8.66 -4.22
C VAL A 83 3.68 8.41 -3.44
N VAL A 84 4.82 8.88 -3.97
CA VAL A 84 6.14 8.72 -3.35
C VAL A 84 6.68 10.08 -2.92
N ALA A 85 7.25 10.13 -1.73
CA ALA A 85 8.03 11.28 -1.29
C ALA A 85 9.48 11.11 -1.80
N ALA A 86 10.01 12.13 -2.46
CA ALA A 86 11.39 12.16 -2.91
C ALA A 86 11.99 13.56 -2.78
N LYS A 87 13.29 13.62 -2.50
CA LYS A 87 14.03 14.89 -2.41
C LYS A 87 14.95 15.05 -3.61
N LYS A 88 15.21 16.29 -4.03
CA LYS A 88 16.25 16.55 -5.03
C LYS A 88 17.62 16.22 -4.42
N GLU A 89 18.46 15.50 -5.15
CA GLU A 89 19.78 15.09 -4.67
C GLU A 89 20.68 16.30 -4.36
N SER A 90 20.56 17.36 -5.16
CA SER A 90 21.41 18.54 -5.12
C SER A 90 21.00 19.64 -4.12
N LEU A 91 19.84 19.51 -3.44
CA LEU A 91 19.29 20.58 -2.61
C LEU A 91 18.86 20.07 -1.23
N PRO A 92 19.10 20.83 -0.14
CA PRO A 92 18.60 20.52 1.20
C PRO A 92 17.11 20.89 1.34
N ASN A 93 16.30 20.52 0.35
CA ASN A 93 14.88 20.81 0.34
C ASN A 93 14.11 19.70 1.06
N PRO A 94 12.94 20.03 1.67
CA PRO A 94 12.05 19.00 2.17
C PRO A 94 11.63 18.04 1.04
N PRO A 95 11.32 16.77 1.36
CA PRO A 95 10.79 15.84 0.37
C PRO A 95 9.50 16.37 -0.24
N GLU A 96 9.39 16.26 -1.56
CA GLU A 96 8.19 16.58 -2.32
C GLU A 96 7.48 15.29 -2.71
N ASN A 97 6.16 15.36 -2.91
CA ASN A 97 5.36 14.21 -3.33
C ASN A 97 5.29 14.12 -4.85
N TYR A 98 5.38 12.90 -5.37
CA TYR A 98 5.31 12.57 -6.78
C TYR A 98 4.34 11.42 -7.00
N HIS A 99 3.51 11.52 -8.03
CA HIS A 99 2.66 10.42 -8.47
C HIS A 99 3.45 9.52 -9.40
N ALA A 100 3.41 8.22 -9.17
CA ALA A 100 4.10 7.19 -9.93
C ALA A 100 3.13 6.07 -10.32
N GLY A 101 3.05 5.78 -11.62
CA GLY A 101 2.32 4.63 -12.15
C GLY A 101 3.28 3.54 -12.59
N VAL A 102 3.28 2.41 -11.89
CA VAL A 102 4.20 1.29 -12.15
C VAL A 102 3.39 0.06 -12.56
N TRP A 103 3.68 -0.52 -13.72
CA TRP A 103 2.95 -1.69 -14.20
C TRP A 103 3.83 -2.94 -14.20
N ALA A 104 3.54 -3.85 -13.27
CA ALA A 104 4.14 -5.18 -13.17
C ALA A 104 3.25 -6.17 -13.92
N LYS A 105 3.44 -6.22 -15.24
CA LYS A 105 2.72 -7.17 -16.10
C LYS A 105 3.26 -8.59 -15.94
N PHE A 106 2.42 -9.58 -16.23
CA PHE A 106 2.89 -10.96 -16.32
C PHE A 106 3.87 -11.11 -17.48
N PHE A 107 4.97 -11.83 -17.23
CA PHE A 107 5.99 -12.19 -18.22
C PHE A 107 6.65 -11.01 -18.96
N GLU A 108 6.54 -9.79 -18.44
CA GLU A 108 7.20 -8.60 -18.99
C GLU A 108 8.02 -7.90 -17.89
N PRO A 109 9.11 -7.18 -18.26
CA PRO A 109 9.79 -6.28 -17.34
C PRO A 109 8.86 -5.18 -16.79
N LEU A 110 9.22 -4.66 -15.62
CA LEU A 110 8.51 -3.56 -14.99
C LEU A 110 8.52 -2.30 -15.87
N LYS A 111 7.38 -1.61 -15.97
CA LYS A 111 7.22 -0.41 -16.81
C LYS A 111 6.76 0.79 -15.98
N LEU A 112 7.47 1.91 -16.10
CA LEU A 112 7.06 3.20 -15.56
C LEU A 112 6.13 3.86 -16.57
N ARG A 113 4.87 4.05 -16.19
CA ARG A 113 3.81 4.60 -17.05
C ARG A 113 3.62 6.10 -16.86
N THR A 114 3.75 6.57 -15.62
CA THR A 114 3.72 8.00 -15.32
C THR A 114 4.62 8.30 -14.14
N PHE A 115 5.19 9.49 -14.14
CA PHE A 115 5.92 10.05 -13.01
C PHE A 115 5.86 11.58 -13.08
N TYR A 116 5.15 12.21 -12.14
CA TYR A 116 4.98 13.67 -12.10
C TYR A 116 4.86 14.19 -10.67
N LYS A 117 5.22 15.45 -10.47
CA LYS A 117 5.14 16.11 -9.17
C LYS A 117 3.66 16.33 -8.78
N GLY A 118 3.30 16.00 -7.54
CA GLY A 118 1.99 16.32 -6.98
C GLY A 118 1.85 17.81 -6.66
N ASN A 119 0.63 18.33 -6.79
CA ASN A 119 0.28 19.70 -6.41
C ASN A 119 0.25 19.89 -4.89
#